data_AF-A0A6A5HM58-F1
#
_entry.id   AF-A0A6A5HM58-F1
#
_cell.length_a   1.000
_cell.length_b   1.000
_cell.length_c   1.000
_cell.angle_alpha   90.00
_cell.angle_beta   90.00
_cell.angle_gamma   90.00
#
_symmetry.space_group_name_H-M   'P 1'
#
loop_
_entity.id
_entity.type
_entity.pdbx_description
1 polymer ?
#
loop_
_entity_poly.entity_id
_entity_poly.type
_entity_poly.pdbx_seq_one_letter_code
_entity_poly.pdbx_strand_id
1 'polypeptide(L)'
;MVEYEIRTVSDENGDHFIDRSPKNFESILNFLRDGDIDLPDSVKEVKEIRTEARYYELTNLLELCDEFIDEKLAPGTRDQRNLKFIKNDDEYLQIVTEPVKPVFVFHYAPVEHRKFTYPYNLNIQDFLEKYKNQFDIYFRAQRVENNKKVFWKWSIHHYNKYLEGQDGYKYGVKEEIDEDIEKILNNAPFP
;
A
#
# COMPACT_ATOMS: atom_id res chain seq x y z
N MET A 1 0.14 40.15 -29.00
CA MET A 1 1.11 39.18 -28.46
C MET A 1 1.85 39.94 -27.38
N VAL A 2 1.50 39.70 -26.11
CA VAL A 2 2.14 40.41 -24.99
C VAL A 2 3.34 39.54 -24.61
N GLU A 3 4.53 39.96 -25.01
CA GLU A 3 5.77 39.35 -24.55
C GLU A 3 5.91 39.65 -23.05
N TYR A 4 5.90 38.61 -22.23
CA TYR A 4 6.18 38.74 -20.81
C TYR A 4 7.70 38.74 -20.65
N GLU A 5 8.31 39.92 -20.61
CA GLU A 5 9.73 40.06 -20.26
C GLU A 5 9.94 39.58 -18.82
N ILE A 6 10.37 38.33 -18.66
CA ILE A 6 10.90 37.84 -17.40
C ILE A 6 12.16 38.68 -17.13
N ARG A 7 12.10 39.56 -16.12
CA ARG A 7 13.25 40.31 -15.64
C ARG A 7 14.26 39.35 -15.03
N THR A 8 15.14 38.80 -15.87
CA THR A 8 16.31 38.05 -15.41
C THR A 8 17.40 39.07 -15.11
N VAL A 9 17.94 39.02 -13.88
CA VAL A 9 19.16 39.75 -13.56
C VAL A 9 20.29 38.87 -14.08
N SER A 10 20.97 39.32 -15.12
CA SER A 10 22.18 38.66 -15.61
C SER A 10 23.40 39.24 -14.92
N ASP A 11 24.35 38.39 -14.55
CA ASP A 11 25.65 38.83 -14.05
C ASP A 11 26.57 39.29 -15.20
N GLU A 12 27.80 39.68 -14.87
CA GLU A 12 28.82 40.11 -15.85
C GLU A 12 29.26 39.00 -16.82
N ASN A 13 28.98 37.73 -16.52
CA ASN A 13 29.25 36.57 -17.36
C ASN A 13 28.08 36.21 -18.27
N GLY A 14 26.92 36.86 -18.10
CA GLY A 14 25.69 36.56 -18.81
C GLY A 14 24.84 35.46 -18.17
N ASP A 15 25.20 34.98 -16.97
CA ASP A 15 24.44 33.97 -16.26
C ASP A 15 23.16 34.57 -15.68
N HIS A 16 22.03 33.89 -15.86
CA HIS A 16 20.74 34.35 -15.36
C HIS A 16 20.55 33.96 -13.89
N PHE A 17 20.22 34.94 -13.05
CA PHE A 17 19.83 34.70 -11.67
C PHE A 17 18.35 34.33 -11.57
N ILE A 18 18.06 33.23 -10.86
CA ILE A 18 16.71 32.79 -10.52
C ILE A 18 16.59 32.77 -8.99
N ASP A 19 15.71 33.61 -8.44
CA ASP A 19 15.47 33.73 -6.99
C ASP A 19 14.56 32.60 -6.46
N ARG A 20 15.00 31.35 -6.65
CA ARG A 20 14.28 30.13 -6.25
C ARG A 20 15.23 29.15 -5.56
N SER A 21 14.65 28.19 -4.85
CA SER A 21 15.43 27.11 -4.22
C SER A 21 16.01 26.19 -5.30
N PRO A 22 17.33 25.91 -5.28
CA PRO A 22 17.94 25.00 -6.25
C PRO A 22 17.62 23.52 -5.96
N LYS A 23 17.03 23.20 -4.81
CA LYS A 23 16.84 21.82 -4.31
C LYS A 23 16.23 20.86 -5.35
N ASN A 24 15.20 21.32 -6.06
CA ASN A 24 14.47 20.50 -7.04
C ASN A 24 14.77 20.92 -8.49
N PHE A 25 15.74 21.80 -8.71
CA PHE A 25 15.99 22.37 -10.03
C PHE A 25 16.49 21.33 -11.04
N GLU A 26 17.27 20.34 -10.60
CA GLU A 26 17.70 19.22 -11.43
C GLU A 26 16.49 18.44 -11.99
N SER A 27 15.51 18.15 -11.14
CA SER A 27 14.27 17.48 -11.54
C SER A 27 13.46 18.30 -12.55
N ILE A 28 13.36 19.62 -12.33
CA ILE A 28 12.72 20.55 -13.29
C ILE A 28 13.45 20.52 -14.63
N LEU A 29 14.78 20.54 -14.60
CA LEU A 29 15.60 20.54 -15.81
C LEU A 29 15.48 19.23 -16.60
N ASN A 30 15.45 18.09 -15.90
CA ASN A 30 15.25 16.79 -16.53
C ASN A 30 13.85 16.68 -17.16
N PHE A 31 12.82 17.16 -16.47
CA PHE A 31 11.47 17.24 -17.05
C PHE A 31 11.43 18.08 -18.34
N LEU A 32 12.12 19.22 -18.35
CA LEU A 32 12.22 20.06 -19.56
C LEU A 32 12.99 19.41 -20.72
N ARG A 33 13.93 18.49 -20.42
CA ARG A 33 14.73 17.78 -21.42
C ARG A 33 14.00 16.58 -22.01
N ASP A 34 13.42 15.77 -21.14
CA ASP A 34 12.93 14.44 -21.49
C ASP A 34 11.40 14.40 -21.63
N GLY A 35 10.70 15.43 -21.11
CA GLY A 35 9.24 15.51 -21.08
C GLY A 35 8.59 14.63 -20.01
N ASP A 36 9.39 13.97 -19.17
CA ASP A 36 8.96 13.07 -18.10
C ASP A 36 9.83 13.24 -16.85
N ILE A 37 9.32 12.78 -15.71
CA ILE A 37 10.00 12.84 -14.42
C ILE A 37 9.64 11.63 -13.55
N ASP A 38 10.65 11.07 -12.90
CA ASP A 38 10.42 10.14 -11.79
C ASP A 38 10.12 10.94 -10.51
N LEU A 39 8.85 11.02 -10.12
CA LEU A 39 8.46 11.70 -8.88
C LEU A 39 8.90 10.89 -7.64
N PRO A 40 9.40 11.56 -6.58
CA PRO A 40 9.76 10.88 -5.33
C PRO A 40 8.52 10.35 -4.60
N ASP A 41 8.68 9.27 -3.84
CA ASP A 41 7.58 8.66 -3.07
C ASP A 41 7.01 9.56 -1.95
N SER A 42 7.79 10.56 -1.53
CA SER A 42 7.45 11.47 -0.45
C SER A 42 6.49 12.57 -0.93
N VAL A 43 5.24 12.54 -0.42
CA VAL A 43 4.25 13.62 -0.68
C VAL A 43 4.80 15.01 -0.33
N LYS A 44 5.66 15.11 0.69
CA LYS A 44 6.30 16.38 1.04
C LYS A 44 7.21 16.87 -0.09
N GLU A 45 8.06 15.99 -0.63
CA GLU A 45 8.99 16.34 -1.71
C GLU A 45 8.24 16.64 -3.01
N VAL A 46 7.20 15.86 -3.34
CA VAL A 46 6.33 16.15 -4.49
C VAL A 46 5.65 17.52 -4.36
N LYS A 47 5.22 17.92 -3.16
CA LYS A 47 4.69 19.28 -2.93
C LYS A 47 5.72 20.38 -3.16
N GLU A 48 6.99 20.13 -2.87
CA GLU A 48 8.08 21.06 -3.15
C GLU A 48 8.33 21.16 -4.67
N ILE A 49 8.37 20.03 -5.40
CA ILE A 49 8.48 20.00 -6.86
C ILE A 49 7.29 20.71 -7.51
N ARG A 50 6.07 20.43 -7.05
CA ARG A 50 4.83 21.08 -7.48
C ARG A 50 4.90 22.61 -7.36
N THR A 51 5.52 23.10 -6.29
CA THR A 51 5.68 24.55 -6.05
C THR A 51 6.59 25.17 -7.11
N GLU A 52 7.68 24.49 -7.48
CA GLU A 52 8.56 24.93 -8.56
C GLU A 52 7.90 24.77 -9.93
N ALA A 53 7.22 23.67 -10.21
CA ALA A 53 6.48 23.44 -11.46
C ALA A 53 5.45 24.56 -11.71
N ARG A 54 4.77 25.02 -10.67
CA ARG A 54 3.87 26.18 -10.73
C ARG A 54 4.61 27.48 -11.06
N TYR A 55 5.80 27.68 -10.49
CA TYR A 55 6.60 28.89 -10.73
C TYR A 55 7.13 28.94 -12.18
N TYR A 56 7.61 27.81 -12.70
CA TYR A 56 8.11 27.69 -14.08
C TYR A 56 7.00 27.44 -15.11
N GLU A 57 5.72 27.54 -14.72
CA GLU A 57 4.55 27.37 -15.59
C GLU A 57 4.52 26.02 -16.34
N LEU A 58 5.01 24.95 -15.70
CA LEU A 58 5.06 23.60 -16.26
C LEU A 58 3.75 22.87 -15.97
N THR A 59 2.71 23.18 -16.72
CA THR A 59 1.35 22.65 -16.50
C THR A 59 1.30 21.12 -16.43
N ASN A 60 1.96 20.43 -17.36
CA ASN A 60 1.97 18.96 -17.36
C ASN A 60 2.62 18.38 -16.10
N LEU A 61 3.73 18.98 -15.63
CA LEU A 61 4.39 18.56 -14.40
C LEU A 61 3.54 18.88 -13.16
N LEU A 62 2.84 20.02 -13.18
CA LEU A 62 1.91 20.41 -12.14
C LEU A 62 0.76 19.41 -12.02
N GLU A 63 0.19 18.99 -13.15
CA GLU A 63 -0.86 17.97 -13.22
C GLU A 63 -0.37 16.62 -12.69
N LEU A 64 0.81 16.15 -13.11
CA LEU A 64 1.41 14.91 -12.59
C LEU A 64 1.61 14.96 -11.06
N CYS A 65 2.05 16.09 -10.52
CA CYS A 65 2.19 16.27 -9.09
C CYS A 65 0.83 16.27 -8.37
N ASP A 66 -0.18 16.90 -8.94
CA ASP A 66 -1.54 16.93 -8.39
C ASP A 66 -2.18 15.54 -8.40
N GLU A 67 -2.07 14.81 -9.51
CA GLU A 67 -2.52 13.41 -9.61
C GLU A 67 -1.84 12.52 -8.57
N PHE A 68 -0.52 12.64 -8.41
CA PHE A 68 0.20 11.88 -7.38
C PHE A 68 -0.28 12.23 -5.97
N ILE A 69 -0.47 13.51 -5.67
CA ILE A 69 -0.92 13.97 -4.35
C ILE A 69 -2.35 13.50 -4.09
N ASP A 70 -3.25 13.61 -5.07
CA ASP A 70 -4.63 13.17 -4.99
C ASP A 70 -4.72 11.65 -4.86
N GLU A 71 -3.92 10.89 -5.61
CA GLU A 71 -3.81 9.43 -5.44
C GLU A 71 -3.35 9.09 -4.02
N LYS A 72 -2.34 9.78 -3.47
CA LYS A 72 -1.82 9.50 -2.12
C LYS A 72 -2.72 10.02 -0.99
N LEU A 73 -3.56 11.02 -1.24
CA LEU A 73 -4.38 11.68 -0.22
C LEU A 73 -5.89 11.39 -0.36
N ALA A 74 -6.34 10.73 -1.43
CA ALA A 74 -7.76 10.44 -1.62
C ALA A 74 -8.34 9.62 -0.45
N PRO A 75 -9.57 9.94 -0.01
CA PRO A 75 -10.24 9.19 1.03
C PRO A 75 -10.52 7.77 0.53
N GLY A 76 -9.81 6.79 1.11
CA GLY A 76 -9.82 5.39 0.67
C GLY A 76 -8.52 4.94 0.01
N THR A 77 -7.63 5.86 -0.38
CA THR A 77 -6.25 5.58 -0.80
C THR A 77 -5.24 5.82 0.31
N ARG A 78 -5.71 5.79 1.58
CA ARG A 78 -4.86 5.35 2.68
C ARG A 78 -4.47 3.90 2.44
N ASP A 79 -3.49 3.75 1.57
CA ASP A 79 -2.75 2.56 1.45
C ASP A 79 -1.30 2.78 1.89
N GLN A 80 -1.16 3.14 3.15
CA GLN A 80 -0.01 2.72 3.94
C GLN A 80 -0.31 1.32 4.52
N ARG A 81 -0.78 0.36 3.69
CA ARG A 81 -0.81 -1.05 4.05
C ARG A 81 0.63 -1.46 4.31
N ASN A 82 1.08 -1.32 5.55
CA ASN A 82 2.05 -2.25 6.14
C ASN A 82 1.40 -3.64 6.29
N LEU A 83 0.62 -4.08 5.30
CA LEU A 83 0.21 -5.46 5.20
C LEU A 83 1.47 -6.25 4.89
N LYS A 84 1.69 -7.27 5.71
CA LYS A 84 2.85 -8.12 5.59
C LYS A 84 2.50 -9.26 4.64
N PHE A 85 2.94 -9.14 3.39
CA PHE A 85 2.74 -10.19 2.39
C PHE A 85 3.84 -11.24 2.48
N ILE A 86 3.44 -12.51 2.55
CA ILE A 86 4.32 -13.66 2.50
C ILE A 86 4.51 -14.07 1.04
N LYS A 87 5.76 -14.08 0.57
CA LYS A 87 6.12 -14.23 -0.84
C LYS A 87 6.33 -15.67 -1.25
N ASN A 88 6.80 -16.51 -0.34
CA ASN A 88 7.16 -17.90 -0.62
C ASN A 88 6.98 -18.81 0.60
N ASP A 89 7.16 -20.11 0.39
CA ASP A 89 6.91 -21.14 1.39
C ASP A 89 7.96 -21.12 2.51
N ASP A 90 9.22 -20.77 2.20
CA ASP A 90 10.28 -20.67 3.20
C ASP A 90 10.01 -19.54 4.19
N GLU A 91 9.62 -18.36 3.68
CA GLU A 91 9.20 -17.21 4.50
C GLU A 91 7.97 -17.56 5.34
N TYR A 92 7.00 -18.28 4.76
CA TYR A 92 5.84 -18.75 5.50
C TYR A 92 6.26 -19.63 6.70
N LEU A 93 7.09 -20.64 6.46
CA LEU A 93 7.55 -21.57 7.49
C LEU A 93 8.34 -20.84 8.57
N GLN A 94 9.20 -19.89 8.21
CA GLN A 94 9.94 -19.09 9.19
C GLN A 94 9.03 -18.25 10.09
N ILE A 95 7.93 -17.71 9.56
CA ILE A 95 6.99 -16.89 10.32
C ILE A 95 6.13 -17.74 11.25
N VAL A 96 5.64 -18.89 10.79
CA VAL A 96 4.64 -19.68 11.52
C VAL A 96 5.22 -20.77 12.42
N THR A 97 6.51 -21.10 12.28
CA THR A 97 7.19 -22.08 13.14
C THR A 97 7.58 -21.43 14.45
N GLU A 98 6.97 -21.89 15.56
CA GLU A 98 7.24 -21.42 16.92
C GLU A 98 7.15 -19.88 17.12
N PRO A 99 6.03 -19.24 16.75
CA PRO A 99 5.93 -17.80 16.81
C PRO A 99 5.83 -17.30 18.26
N VAL A 100 6.57 -16.24 18.58
CA VAL A 100 6.56 -15.59 19.91
C VAL A 100 5.20 -14.96 20.22
N LYS A 101 4.54 -14.42 19.19
CA LYS A 101 3.20 -13.84 19.25
C LYS A 101 2.31 -14.59 18.25
N PRO A 102 1.05 -14.91 18.58
CA PRO A 102 0.15 -15.61 17.66
C PRO A 102 0.14 -14.98 16.26
N VAL A 103 0.25 -15.80 15.22
CA VAL A 103 0.26 -15.34 13.83
C VAL A 103 -1.09 -15.63 13.19
N PHE A 104 -1.70 -14.62 12.58
CA PHE A 104 -2.91 -14.75 11.77
C PHE A 104 -2.55 -14.56 10.29
N VAL A 105 -2.85 -15.54 9.44
CA VAL A 105 -2.55 -15.46 8.00
C VAL A 105 -3.85 -15.53 7.21
N PHE A 106 -4.12 -14.49 6.42
CA PHE A 106 -5.15 -14.50 5.38
C PHE A 106 -4.61 -15.19 4.13
N HIS A 107 -5.29 -16.24 3.67
CA HIS A 107 -5.00 -16.92 2.41
C HIS A 107 -5.99 -16.43 1.36
N TYR A 108 -5.53 -15.61 0.44
CA TYR A 108 -6.35 -15.01 -0.62
C TYR A 108 -6.02 -15.64 -1.97
N ALA A 109 -6.98 -15.76 -2.88
CA ALA A 109 -6.63 -16.03 -4.27
C ALA A 109 -6.64 -14.76 -5.10
N PRO A 110 -5.58 -14.51 -5.90
CA PRO A 110 -5.66 -13.52 -6.95
C PRO A 110 -6.69 -13.98 -8.00
N VAL A 111 -7.68 -13.14 -8.30
CA VAL A 111 -8.59 -13.36 -9.43
C VAL A 111 -7.81 -13.08 -10.72
N GLU A 112 -8.26 -13.65 -11.85
CA GLU A 112 -7.75 -13.32 -13.19
C GLU A 112 -7.55 -11.80 -13.34
N HIS A 113 -6.43 -11.41 -13.96
CA HIS A 113 -5.97 -10.02 -14.09
C HIS A 113 -5.42 -9.38 -12.79
N ARG A 114 -4.94 -10.17 -11.82
CA ARG A 114 -4.36 -9.67 -10.55
C ARG A 114 -5.35 -8.87 -9.71
N LYS A 115 -6.67 -9.07 -9.91
CA LYS A 115 -7.70 -8.42 -9.11
C LYS A 115 -7.82 -9.13 -7.76
N PHE A 116 -8.00 -8.35 -6.71
CA PHE A 116 -8.13 -8.83 -5.34
C PHE A 116 -9.55 -8.50 -4.86
N THR A 117 -10.25 -9.48 -4.29
CA THR A 117 -11.62 -9.31 -3.77
C THR A 117 -11.64 -9.57 -2.28
N TYR A 118 -11.85 -8.54 -1.44
CA TYR A 118 -12.02 -8.72 0.01
C TYR A 118 -13.22 -9.62 0.34
N PRO A 119 -13.18 -10.39 1.44
CA PRO A 119 -14.33 -11.20 1.83
C PRO A 119 -15.51 -10.30 2.19
N TYR A 120 -16.72 -10.76 1.86
CA TYR A 120 -17.94 -10.00 2.11
C TYR A 120 -18.10 -9.75 3.62
N ASN A 121 -18.47 -8.53 4.00
CA ASN A 121 -18.60 -8.07 5.40
C ASN A 121 -17.32 -8.03 6.26
N LEU A 122 -16.12 -8.16 5.66
CA LEU A 122 -14.86 -7.96 6.38
C LEU A 122 -14.14 -6.67 5.92
N ASN A 123 -14.12 -5.66 6.79
CA ASN A 123 -13.23 -4.53 6.63
C ASN A 123 -11.85 -4.88 7.21
N ILE A 124 -10.84 -4.97 6.35
CA ILE A 124 -9.48 -5.35 6.75
C ILE A 124 -8.84 -4.31 7.67
N GLN A 125 -9.11 -3.02 7.50
CA GLN A 125 -8.52 -1.99 8.36
C GLN A 125 -9.07 -2.10 9.78
N ASP A 126 -10.39 -2.25 9.90
CA ASP A 126 -11.03 -2.44 11.21
C ASP A 126 -10.51 -3.72 11.89
N PHE A 127 -10.30 -4.79 11.12
CA PHE A 127 -9.73 -6.05 11.61
C PHE A 127 -8.29 -5.87 12.12
N LEU A 128 -7.43 -5.23 11.33
CA LEU A 128 -6.03 -4.97 11.71
C LEU A 128 -5.97 -4.14 12.98
N GLU A 129 -6.75 -3.06 13.07
CA GLU A 129 -6.76 -2.18 14.24
C GLU A 129 -7.27 -2.90 15.50
N LYS A 130 -8.33 -3.73 15.36
CA LYS A 130 -8.89 -4.53 16.45
C LYS A 130 -7.90 -5.55 17.00
N TYR A 131 -7.12 -6.20 16.12
CA TYR A 131 -6.33 -7.39 16.47
C TYR A 131 -4.82 -7.22 16.45
N LYS A 132 -4.28 -6.05 16.05
CA LYS A 132 -2.82 -5.78 15.97
C LYS A 132 -2.02 -6.09 17.23
N ASN A 133 -2.62 -5.94 18.40
CA ASN A 133 -1.92 -6.18 19.67
C ASN A 133 -1.92 -7.66 20.07
N GLN A 134 -2.86 -8.45 19.52
CA GLN A 134 -3.04 -9.86 19.85
C GLN A 134 -2.34 -10.77 18.84
N PHE A 135 -2.36 -10.39 17.56
CA PHE A 135 -1.81 -11.18 16.47
C PHE A 135 -0.78 -10.40 15.66
N ASP A 136 0.19 -11.11 15.09
CA ASP A 136 0.92 -10.63 13.92
C ASP A 136 0.20 -11.11 12.66
N ILE A 137 -0.25 -10.15 11.85
CA ILE A 137 -1.21 -10.40 10.76
C ILE A 137 -0.49 -10.33 9.41
N TYR A 138 -0.64 -11.39 8.62
CA TYR A 138 0.01 -11.58 7.32
C TYR A 138 -0.98 -12.00 6.23
N PHE A 139 -0.56 -11.84 4.98
CA PHE A 139 -1.36 -12.17 3.79
C PHE A 139 -0.53 -13.07 2.86
N ARG A 140 -1.09 -14.20 2.44
CA ARG A 140 -0.44 -15.15 1.55
C ARG A 140 -1.36 -15.46 0.37
N ALA A 141 -0.78 -15.45 -0.84
CA ALA A 141 -1.50 -15.91 -2.03
C ALA A 141 -1.63 -17.44 -1.99
N GLN A 142 -2.84 -17.96 -2.18
CA GLN A 142 -3.06 -19.39 -2.37
C GLN A 142 -3.04 -19.75 -3.87
N ARG A 143 -2.41 -20.89 -4.19
CA ARG A 143 -2.50 -21.47 -5.54
C ARG A 143 -3.88 -22.07 -5.72
N VAL A 144 -4.58 -21.67 -6.78
CA VAL A 144 -5.89 -22.21 -7.14
C VAL A 144 -5.75 -23.00 -8.43
N GLU A 145 -6.28 -24.21 -8.47
CA GLU A 145 -6.40 -24.97 -9.72
C GLU A 145 -7.44 -24.32 -10.65
N ASN A 146 -7.18 -24.33 -11.96
CA ASN A 146 -8.09 -23.78 -12.95
C ASN A 146 -9.53 -24.30 -12.76
N ASN A 147 -10.51 -23.41 -12.88
CA ASN A 147 -11.96 -23.67 -12.74
C ASN A 147 -12.47 -24.04 -11.32
N LYS A 148 -11.64 -23.97 -10.27
CA LYS A 148 -12.16 -24.12 -8.88
C LYS A 148 -12.64 -22.78 -8.33
N LYS A 149 -13.83 -22.81 -7.70
CA LYS A 149 -14.35 -21.68 -6.94
C LYS A 149 -13.41 -21.34 -5.79
N VAL A 150 -13.04 -20.08 -5.69
CA VAL A 150 -12.15 -19.56 -4.64
C VAL A 150 -12.97 -19.23 -3.40
N PHE A 151 -12.55 -19.76 -2.26
CA PHE A 151 -13.01 -19.31 -0.95
C PHE A 151 -11.86 -18.63 -0.22
N TRP A 152 -12.22 -17.64 0.60
CA TRP A 152 -11.30 -17.07 1.57
C TRP A 152 -10.96 -18.12 2.62
N LYS A 153 -9.67 -18.21 2.95
CA LYS A 153 -9.19 -19.06 4.05
C LYS A 153 -8.34 -18.24 4.99
N TRP A 154 -8.26 -18.68 6.23
CA TRP A 154 -7.35 -18.12 7.22
C TRP A 154 -6.71 -19.23 8.03
N SER A 155 -5.53 -18.96 8.56
CA SER A 155 -4.90 -19.85 9.52
C SER A 155 -4.34 -19.08 10.69
N ILE A 156 -4.43 -19.66 11.88
CA ILE A 156 -3.89 -19.08 13.11
C ILE A 156 -2.87 -20.04 13.69
N HIS A 157 -1.68 -19.53 13.98
CA HIS A 157 -0.53 -20.29 14.47
C HIS A 157 -0.09 -19.76 15.83
N HIS A 158 -0.03 -20.62 16.83
CA HIS A 158 0.44 -20.26 18.16
C HIS A 158 0.99 -21.51 18.85
N TYR A 159 2.29 -21.55 19.15
CA TYR A 159 2.98 -22.58 19.95
C TYR A 159 2.32 -23.99 19.95
N ASN A 160 2.69 -24.83 18.97
CA ASN A 160 2.12 -26.19 18.76
C ASN A 160 0.60 -26.27 18.56
N LYS A 161 -0.09 -25.14 18.39
CA LYS A 161 -1.50 -25.07 18.01
C LYS A 161 -1.65 -24.46 16.63
N TYR A 162 -2.56 -25.04 15.88
CA TYR A 162 -2.90 -24.66 14.52
C TYR A 162 -4.41 -24.71 14.35
N LEU A 163 -4.95 -23.67 13.73
CA LEU A 163 -6.33 -23.64 13.26
C LEU A 163 -6.34 -23.20 11.80
N GLU A 164 -7.16 -23.86 10.99
CA GLU A 164 -7.51 -23.41 9.65
C GLU A 164 -9.03 -23.20 9.58
N GLY A 165 -9.43 -22.04 9.07
CA GLY A 165 -10.82 -21.73 8.77
C GLY A 165 -10.98 -21.37 7.30
N GLN A 166 -12.21 -21.51 6.82
CA GLN A 166 -12.59 -21.22 5.45
C GLN A 166 -13.99 -20.63 5.42
N ASP A 167 -14.19 -19.65 4.55
CA ASP A 167 -15.46 -19.00 4.28
C ASP A 167 -16.59 -20.02 4.01
N GLY A 168 -17.55 -20.05 4.93
CA GLY A 168 -18.82 -20.75 4.82
C GLY A 168 -19.89 -19.89 4.15
N TYR A 169 -20.57 -20.48 3.17
CA TYR A 169 -21.62 -19.85 2.35
C TYR A 169 -22.77 -19.12 3.08
N LYS A 170 -22.89 -19.23 4.42
CA LYS A 170 -24.15 -19.07 5.16
C LYS A 170 -24.20 -17.89 6.14
N TYR A 171 -23.09 -17.51 6.78
CA TYR A 171 -23.08 -16.51 7.87
C TYR A 171 -22.11 -15.33 7.66
N GLY A 172 -21.26 -15.39 6.64
CA GLY A 172 -20.34 -14.31 6.30
C GLY A 172 -19.02 -14.44 7.07
N VAL A 173 -17.94 -14.24 6.34
CA VAL A 173 -16.55 -14.53 6.72
C VAL A 173 -16.12 -13.93 8.06
N LYS A 174 -16.68 -12.79 8.44
CA LYS A 174 -16.31 -12.09 9.68
C LYS A 174 -16.73 -12.86 10.94
N GLU A 175 -17.93 -13.42 10.96
CA GLU A 175 -18.46 -14.12 12.14
C GLU A 175 -17.64 -15.38 12.41
N GLU A 176 -17.33 -16.14 11.36
CA GLU A 176 -16.50 -17.36 11.43
C GLU A 176 -15.07 -17.06 11.90
N ILE A 177 -14.46 -15.97 11.41
CA ILE A 177 -13.14 -15.53 11.89
C ILE A 177 -13.17 -15.16 13.38
N ASP A 178 -14.18 -14.38 13.81
CA ASP A 178 -14.29 -13.96 15.21
C ASP A 178 -14.47 -15.19 16.14
N GLU A 179 -15.26 -16.19 15.75
CA GLU A 179 -15.40 -17.46 16.50
C GLU A 179 -14.07 -18.23 16.62
N ASP A 180 -13.32 -18.33 15.52
CA ASP A 180 -12.03 -19.04 15.50
C ASP A 180 -10.96 -18.32 16.33
N ILE A 181 -10.97 -16.98 16.32
CA ILE A 181 -10.13 -16.17 17.21
C ILE A 181 -10.49 -16.44 18.67
N GLU A 182 -11.78 -16.45 19.02
CA GLU A 182 -12.22 -16.73 20.39
C GLU A 182 -11.77 -18.11 20.88
N LYS A 183 -11.85 -19.16 20.03
CA LYS A 183 -11.36 -20.51 20.38
C LYS A 183 -9.90 -20.50 20.79
N ILE A 184 -9.07 -19.76 20.06
CA ILE A 184 -7.62 -19.68 20.31
C ILE A 184 -7.29 -18.83 21.54
N LEU A 185 -7.93 -17.67 21.69
CA LEU A 185 -7.70 -16.78 22.83
C LEU A 185 -8.13 -17.42 24.15
N ASN A 186 -9.21 -18.20 24.14
CA ASN A 186 -9.75 -18.85 25.34
C ASN A 186 -9.10 -20.20 25.67
N ASN A 187 -8.03 -20.62 24.96
CA ASN A 187 -7.42 -21.94 25.12
C ASN A 187 -8.43 -23.10 25.03
N ALA A 188 -9.48 -22.96 24.19
CA ALA A 188 -10.46 -24.01 24.04
C ALA A 188 -9.78 -25.30 23.53
N PRO A 189 -10.17 -26.49 24.01
CA PRO A 189 -9.67 -27.74 23.45
C PRO A 189 -10.11 -27.83 21.98
N PHE A 190 -9.15 -28.07 21.09
CA PHE A 190 -9.43 -28.33 19.68
C PHE A 190 -10.13 -29.70 19.53
N PRO A 191 -11.07 -29.85 18.58
CA PRO A 191 -11.64 -31.14 18.23
C PRO A 191 -10.60 -32.12 17.67
#